data_AF-A0A968FYW3-F1
#
_entry.id   AF-A0A968FYW3-F1
#
_cell.length_a   1.000
_cell.length_b   1.000
_cell.length_c   1.000
_cell.angle_alpha   90.00
_cell.angle_beta   90.00
_cell.angle_gamma   90.00
#
_symmetry.space_group_name_H-M   'P 1'
#
loop_
_entity.id
_entity.type
_entity.pdbx_description
1 polymer ?
#
loop_
_entity_poly.entity_id
_entity_poly.type
_entity_poly.pdbx_seq_one_letter_code
_entity_poly.pdbx_strand_id
1 'polypeptide(L)'
;EVVAGYEAPFPEKEYKAGAAAFPLIVPMTPDDPGATEMKVARQILSQWQKPALVMFSDGDPITRGGDRFFRRLIPGTAGQP
;
A
#
# COMPACT_ATOMS: atom_id res chain seq x y z
N GLU A 1 -6.59 8.99 -24.33
CA GLU A 1 -7.38 7.84 -23.83
C GLU A 1 -7.06 7.53 -22.37
N VAL A 2 -5.81 7.19 -22.00
CA VAL A 2 -5.42 6.85 -20.62
C VAL A 2 -5.80 7.92 -19.58
N VAL A 3 -5.43 9.19 -19.80
CA VAL A 3 -5.77 10.29 -18.87
C VAL A 3 -7.29 10.45 -18.71
N ALA A 4 -8.05 10.34 -19.82
CA ALA A 4 -9.50 10.41 -19.77
C ALA A 4 -10.11 9.26 -18.94
N GLY A 5 -9.49 8.07 -18.95
CA GLY A 5 -9.87 6.96 -18.08
C GLY A 5 -9.68 7.26 -16.59
N TYR A 6 -8.59 7.94 -16.20
CA TYR A 6 -8.34 8.34 -14.82
C TYR A 6 -9.21 9.50 -14.35
N GLU A 7 -9.60 10.40 -15.26
CA GLU A 7 -10.50 11.51 -14.97
C GLU A 7 -11.98 11.10 -14.99
N ALA A 8 -12.33 9.97 -15.62
CA ALA A 8 -13.71 9.50 -15.74
C ALA A 8 -14.50 9.39 -14.41
N PRO A 9 -13.90 8.97 -13.27
CA PRO A 9 -14.57 8.96 -11.98
C PRO A 9 -14.82 10.34 -11.37
N PHE A 10 -14.21 11.41 -11.92
CA PHE A 10 -14.22 12.75 -11.35
C PHE A 10 -14.73 13.82 -12.35
N PRO A 11 -16.03 13.79 -12.71
CA PRO A 11 -16.59 14.75 -13.67
C PRO A 11 -16.43 16.21 -13.24
N GLU A 12 -16.43 16.46 -11.93
CA GLU A 12 -16.21 17.76 -11.31
C GLU A 12 -15.27 17.64 -10.10
N LYS A 13 -14.72 18.76 -9.62
CA LYS A 13 -13.71 18.77 -8.55
C LYS A 13 -14.26 18.26 -7.21
N GLU A 14 -15.55 18.44 -6.97
CA GLU A 14 -16.27 18.04 -5.77
C GLU A 14 -16.18 16.52 -5.54
N TYR A 15 -16.09 15.75 -6.63
CA TYR A 15 -15.91 14.30 -6.61
C TYR A 15 -14.49 13.87 -6.21
N LYS A 16 -13.51 14.80 -6.18
CA LYS A 16 -12.10 14.51 -5.82
C LYS A 16 -11.82 14.64 -4.31
N ALA A 17 -12.83 14.89 -3.47
CA ALA A 17 -12.63 15.06 -2.03
C ALA A 17 -11.90 13.88 -1.37
N GLY A 18 -12.27 12.64 -1.73
CA GLY A 18 -11.61 11.43 -1.24
C GLY A 18 -10.15 11.34 -1.70
N ALA A 19 -9.89 11.57 -2.99
CA ALA A 19 -8.54 11.55 -3.55
C ALA A 19 -7.63 12.63 -2.92
N ALA A 20 -8.19 13.81 -2.61
CA ALA A 20 -7.48 14.89 -1.94
C ALA A 20 -7.16 14.58 -0.46
N ALA A 21 -8.08 13.91 0.25
CA ALA A 21 -7.88 13.54 1.65
C ALA A 21 -6.91 12.35 1.82
N PHE A 22 -6.80 11.47 0.83
CA PHE A 22 -6.14 10.17 0.99
C PHE A 22 -4.66 10.23 1.39
N PRO A 23 -3.82 11.13 0.85
CA PRO A 23 -2.44 11.25 1.30
C PRO A 23 -2.29 11.70 2.76
N LEU A 24 -3.29 12.42 3.29
CA LEU A 24 -3.26 12.98 4.65
C LEU A 24 -3.57 11.95 5.74
N ILE A 25 -4.12 10.80 5.35
CA ILE A 25 -4.49 9.72 6.30
C ILE A 25 -3.49 8.55 6.30
N VAL A 26 -2.33 8.72 5.65
CA VAL A 26 -1.24 7.74 5.74
C VAL A 26 -0.65 7.81 7.16
N PRO A 27 -0.66 6.72 7.95
CA PRO A 27 -0.07 6.74 9.28
C PRO A 27 1.46 6.82 9.18
N MET A 28 2.03 7.89 9.71
CA MET A 28 3.47 8.17 9.72
C MET A 28 4.08 7.98 11.11
N THR A 29 3.28 8.04 12.16
CA THR A 29 3.69 7.82 13.56
C THR A 29 2.90 6.68 14.22
N PRO A 30 3.42 6.08 15.32
CA PRO A 30 2.73 4.99 16.01
C PRO A 30 1.37 5.34 16.62
N ASP A 31 1.09 6.63 16.81
CA ASP A 31 -0.12 7.16 17.45
C ASP A 31 -1.13 7.72 16.44
N ASP A 32 -0.77 7.73 15.15
CA ASP A 32 -1.66 8.19 14.09
C ASP A 32 -2.88 7.26 13.95
N PRO A 33 -4.06 7.79 13.58
CA PRO A 33 -5.23 6.97 13.27
C PRO A 33 -4.89 5.87 12.26
N GLY A 34 -5.31 4.63 12.52
CA GLY A 34 -5.01 3.49 11.66
C GLY A 34 -3.68 2.77 11.96
N ALA A 35 -2.78 3.36 12.75
CA ALA A 35 -1.48 2.76 13.05
C ALA A 35 -1.61 1.45 13.85
N THR A 36 -2.58 1.37 14.77
CA THR A 36 -2.87 0.16 15.55
C THR A 36 -3.34 -0.98 14.64
N GLU A 37 -4.26 -0.68 13.74
CA GLU A 37 -4.81 -1.61 12.76
C GLU A 37 -3.71 -2.13 11.81
N MET A 38 -2.81 -1.24 11.36
CA MET A 38 -1.65 -1.63 10.55
C MET A 38 -0.67 -2.55 11.30
N LYS A 39 -0.47 -2.35 12.61
CA LYS A 39 0.33 -3.24 13.45
C LYS A 39 -0.32 -4.63 13.55
N VAL A 40 -1.64 -4.70 13.74
CA VAL A 40 -2.39 -5.97 13.77
C VAL A 40 -2.31 -6.67 12.41
N ALA A 41 -2.53 -5.95 11.31
CA ALA A 41 -2.40 -6.49 9.96
C ALA A 41 -0.99 -7.07 9.71
N ARG A 42 0.06 -6.37 10.16
CA ARG A 42 1.45 -6.86 10.07
C ARG A 42 1.64 -8.18 10.83
N GLN A 43 1.06 -8.32 12.02
CA GLN A 43 1.14 -9.58 12.78
C GLN A 43 0.45 -10.73 12.03
N ILE A 44 -0.74 -10.49 11.47
CA ILE A 44 -1.45 -11.49 10.67
C ILE A 44 -0.66 -11.90 9.43
N LEU A 45 -0.13 -10.91 8.69
CA LEU A 45 0.70 -11.17 7.50
C LEU A 45 1.98 -11.94 7.83
N SER A 46 2.54 -11.76 9.02
CA SER A 46 3.73 -12.52 9.46
C SER A 46 3.50 -14.02 9.60
N GLN A 47 2.24 -14.44 9.67
CA GLN A 47 1.83 -15.85 9.78
C GLN A 47 1.22 -16.38 8.48
N TRP A 48 1.21 -15.57 7.41
CA TRP A 48 0.54 -15.91 6.16
C TRP A 48 1.37 -16.91 5.33
N GLN A 49 0.97 -18.18 5.39
CA GLN A 49 1.64 -19.29 4.68
C GLN A 49 1.06 -19.60 3.30
N LYS A 50 -0.06 -18.98 2.90
CA LYS A 50 -0.60 -19.17 1.56
C LYS A 50 0.32 -18.50 0.53
N PRO A 51 0.34 -18.97 -0.73
CA PRO A 51 1.08 -18.31 -1.80
C PRO A 51 0.77 -16.82 -1.84
N ALA A 52 1.81 -16.00 -1.90
CA ALA A 52 1.73 -14.56 -2.03
C ALA A 52 2.83 -14.10 -3.00
N LEU A 53 2.65 -12.97 -3.68
CA LEU A 53 3.60 -12.44 -4.65
C LEU A 53 3.87 -10.97 -4.34
N VAL A 54 5.15 -10.58 -4.25
CA VAL A 54 5.56 -9.21 -4.00
C VAL A 54 6.11 -8.61 -5.30
N MET A 55 5.41 -7.62 -5.85
CA MET A 55 5.70 -7.00 -7.16
C MET A 55 5.87 -5.49 -7.07
N PHE A 56 7.01 -5.04 -6.55
CA PHE A 56 7.38 -3.62 -6.60
C PHE A 56 8.19 -3.34 -7.87
N SER A 57 8.16 -2.11 -8.37
CA SER A 57 9.02 -1.66 -9.46
C SER A 57 10.33 -1.06 -8.94
N ASP A 58 11.30 -0.88 -9.83
CA ASP A 58 12.61 -0.26 -9.56
C ASP A 58 12.58 1.29 -9.61
N GLY A 59 11.64 1.84 -10.37
CA GLY A 59 11.50 3.28 -10.62
C GLY A 59 10.71 4.09 -9.59
N ASP A 60 10.07 3.47 -8.59
CA ASP A 60 9.27 4.20 -7.59
C ASP A 60 10.10 4.59 -6.34
N PRO A 61 10.45 5.86 -6.14
CA PRO A 61 11.18 6.30 -4.95
C PRO A 61 10.32 6.34 -3.68
N ILE A 62 8.99 6.44 -3.79
CA ILE A 62 8.08 6.62 -2.65
C ILE A 62 7.96 5.29 -1.88
N THR A 63 7.80 4.18 -2.58
CA THR A 63 7.63 2.86 -1.95
C THR A 63 8.90 2.00 -1.93
N ARG A 64 10.03 2.56 -2.40
CA ARG A 64 11.32 1.86 -2.50
C ARG A 64 11.70 1.16 -1.19
N GLY A 65 12.00 -0.13 -1.27
CA GLY A 65 12.39 -0.97 -0.14
C GLY A 65 11.23 -1.66 0.58
N GLY A 66 9.98 -1.31 0.25
CA GLY A 66 8.79 -2.01 0.75
C GLY A 66 8.76 -3.49 0.32
N ASP A 67 9.30 -3.79 -0.86
CA ASP A 67 9.47 -5.14 -1.39
C ASP A 67 10.24 -6.06 -0.44
N ARG A 68 11.39 -5.61 0.05
CA ARG A 68 12.23 -6.36 0.99
C ARG A 68 11.53 -6.52 2.33
N PHE A 69 10.82 -5.49 2.76
CA PHE A 69 10.04 -5.53 3.98
C PHE A 69 8.97 -6.63 3.92
N PHE A 70 8.13 -6.65 2.88
CA PHE A 70 7.07 -7.65 2.74
C PHE A 70 7.60 -9.06 2.47
N ARG A 71 8.65 -9.22 1.66
CA ARG A 71 9.27 -10.54 1.41
C ARG A 71 9.84 -11.19 2.66
N ARG A 72 10.35 -10.38 3.59
CA ARG A 72 10.82 -10.85 4.91
C ARG A 72 9.68 -11.11 5.88
N LEU A 73 8.61 -10.32 5.79
CA LEU A 73 7.46 -10.44 6.68
C LEU A 73 6.64 -11.69 6.37
N ILE A 74 6.30 -11.93 5.10
CA ILE A 74 5.29 -12.91 4.69
C ILE A 74 5.97 -14.26 4.39
N PRO A 75 5.67 -15.35 5.13
CA PRO A 75 6.28 -16.65 4.88
C PRO A 75 6.06 -17.18 3.45
N GLY A 76 4.85 -16.97 2.90
CA GLY A 76 4.47 -17.41 1.56
C GLY A 76 5.24 -16.76 0.39
N THR A 77 6.18 -15.85 0.67
CA THR A 77 7.03 -15.20 -0.34
C THR A 77 8.48 -15.68 -0.31
N ALA A 78 8.82 -16.66 0.54
CA ALA A 78 10.16 -17.20 0.64
C ALA A 78 10.69 -17.69 -0.73
N GLY A 79 11.92 -17.28 -1.07
CA GLY A 79 12.57 -17.63 -2.34
C GLY A 79 12.26 -16.71 -3.52
N GLN A 80 11.43 -15.66 -3.33
CA GLN A 80 11.25 -14.62 -4.36
C GLN A 80 12.50 -13.75 -4.52
N PRO A 81 12.85 -13.36 -5.76
CA PRO A 81 13.99 -12.49 -6.06
C PRO A 81 13.86 -11.12 -5.41
#